data_AF-A0A821JA50-F1
#
_entry.id   AF-A0A821JA50-F1
#
_cell.length_a   1.000
_cell.length_b   1.000
_cell.length_c   1.000
_cell.angle_alpha   90.00
_cell.angle_beta   90.00
_cell.angle_gamma   90.00
#
_symmetry.space_group_name_H-M   'P 1'
#
loop_
_entity.id
_entity.type
_entity.pdbx_description
1 polymer ?
#
loop_
_entity_poly.entity_id
_entity_poly.type
_entity_poly.pdbx_seq_one_letter_code
_entity_poly.pdbx_strand_id
1 'polypeptide(L)'
;MCLEGTCNNTSCPAYKKQVIINLGLRRFDVLVDADVMTSKCPVCSQYVEPTTCGFNNCLWRWWGIIKPNNGSPPVEIPPCYWKETENTYDRFDEQKSGSVVWRKLILETKSLN
;
A
#
# COMPACT_ATOMS: atom_id res chain seq x y z
N MET A 1 4.80 -8.23 -0.90
CA MET A 1 4.18 -6.89 -0.73
C MET A 1 3.70 -6.74 0.70
N CYS A 2 3.79 -5.54 1.26
CA CYS A 2 3.25 -5.20 2.57
C CYS A 2 2.55 -3.83 2.55
N LEU A 3 1.70 -3.62 3.55
CA LEU A 3 1.23 -2.30 3.96
C LEU A 3 2.00 -1.86 5.20
N GLU A 4 2.17 -0.56 5.37
CA GLU A 4 2.70 0.02 6.60
C GLU A 4 1.69 1.01 7.17
N GLY A 5 1.60 1.05 8.50
CA GLY A 5 0.77 2.03 9.20
C GLY A 5 1.12 2.09 10.68
N THR A 6 0.44 2.95 11.42
CA THR A 6 0.68 3.14 12.87
C THR A 6 -0.37 2.40 13.69
N CYS A 7 0.05 1.57 14.64
CA CYS A 7 -0.87 0.94 15.57
C CYS A 7 -1.40 1.95 16.60
N ASN A 8 -2.71 2.12 16.67
CA ASN A 8 -3.38 3.05 17.58
C ASN A 8 -4.07 2.36 18.77
N ASN A 9 -3.93 1.03 18.91
CA ASN A 9 -4.43 0.31 20.08
C ASN A 9 -3.51 0.57 21.29
N THR A 10 -4.03 1.26 22.31
CA THR A 10 -3.29 1.66 23.52
C THR A 10 -2.79 0.50 24.37
N SER A 11 -3.39 -0.69 24.26
CA SER A 11 -2.94 -1.90 24.96
C SER A 11 -1.88 -2.70 24.21
N CYS A 12 -1.55 -2.31 22.98
CA CYS A 12 -0.60 -3.05 22.14
C CYS A 12 0.85 -2.65 22.46
N PRO A 13 1.81 -3.60 22.53
CA PRO A 13 3.25 -3.29 22.58
C PRO A 13 3.77 -2.41 21.43
N ALA A 14 3.02 -2.38 20.32
CA ALA A 14 3.28 -1.55 19.15
C ALA A 14 2.51 -0.21 19.15
N TYR A 15 1.86 0.20 20.24
CA TYR A 15 1.14 1.48 20.31
C TYR A 15 2.05 2.64 19.88
N LYS A 16 1.56 3.46 18.93
CA LYS A 16 2.27 4.58 18.29
C LYS A 16 3.56 4.21 17.57
N LYS A 17 3.79 2.92 17.30
CA LYS A 17 4.88 2.44 16.44
C LYS A 17 4.34 2.09 15.06
N GLN A 18 5.20 2.27 14.08
CA GLN A 18 4.96 1.76 12.74
C GLN A 18 4.98 0.22 12.76
N VAL A 19 4.06 -0.39 12.03
CA VAL A 19 3.99 -1.84 11.85
C VAL A 19 3.95 -2.18 10.37
N ILE A 20 4.55 -3.32 10.02
CA ILE A 20 4.56 -3.87 8.66
C ILE A 20 3.55 -5.02 8.60
N ILE A 21 2.60 -4.92 7.68
CA ILE A 21 1.50 -5.86 7.48
C ILE A 21 1.78 -6.61 6.18
N ASN A 22 2.28 -7.84 6.30
CA ASN A 22 2.68 -8.62 5.13
C ASN A 22 1.45 -9.20 4.41
N LEU A 23 1.29 -8.87 3.13
CA LEU A 23 0.18 -9.33 2.29
C LEU A 23 0.59 -10.44 1.32
N GLY A 24 1.89 -10.74 1.20
CA GLY A 24 2.42 -11.73 0.24
C GLY A 24 2.42 -11.23 -1.21
N LEU A 25 2.36 -12.18 -2.16
CA LEU A 25 2.25 -11.91 -3.60
C LEU A 25 0.79 -11.96 -4.01
N ARG A 26 0.24 -10.82 -4.42
CA ARG A 26 -1.15 -10.72 -4.87
C ARG A 26 -1.41 -9.45 -5.69
N ARG A 27 -2.60 -9.42 -6.30
CA ARG A 27 -3.29 -8.19 -6.70
C ARG A 27 -4.06 -7.65 -5.50
N PHE A 28 -4.00 -6.34 -5.26
CA PHE A 28 -4.61 -5.69 -4.11
C PHE A 28 -5.08 -4.29 -4.48
N ASP A 29 -6.36 -4.00 -4.26
CA ASP A 29 -6.91 -2.65 -4.36
C ASP A 29 -6.84 -1.97 -2.99
N VAL A 30 -5.97 -0.99 -2.84
CA VAL A 30 -5.71 -0.34 -1.54
C VAL A 30 -6.98 0.28 -0.94
N LEU A 31 -7.91 0.76 -1.77
CA LEU A 31 -9.11 1.44 -1.27
C LEU A 31 -10.25 0.48 -0.91
N VAL A 32 -10.21 -0.75 -1.42
CA VAL A 32 -11.29 -1.73 -1.24
C VAL A 32 -10.83 -2.86 -0.33
N ASP A 33 -9.63 -3.36 -0.56
CA ASP A 33 -9.12 -4.54 0.11
C ASP A 33 -8.48 -4.21 1.46
N ALA A 34 -8.03 -2.97 1.72
CA ALA A 34 -7.37 -2.57 2.98
C ALA A 34 -8.38 -2.33 4.12
N ASP A 35 -9.01 -3.40 4.57
CA ASP A 35 -10.07 -3.38 5.56
C ASP A 35 -9.64 -3.97 6.92
N VAL A 36 -10.62 -4.14 7.81
CA VAL A 36 -10.45 -4.75 9.14
C VAL A 36 -9.96 -6.20 9.10
N MET A 37 -9.99 -6.87 7.95
CA MET A 37 -9.57 -8.26 7.78
C MET A 37 -8.14 -8.37 7.26
N THR A 38 -7.71 -7.48 6.37
CA THR A 38 -6.40 -7.56 5.71
C THR A 38 -5.35 -6.60 6.29
N SER A 39 -5.77 -5.44 6.81
CA SER A 39 -4.86 -4.42 7.34
C SER A 39 -4.81 -4.46 8.87
N LYS A 40 -4.20 -5.52 9.39
CA LYS A 40 -4.12 -5.78 10.83
C LYS A 40 -2.72 -5.56 11.38
N CYS A 41 -2.64 -4.97 12.57
CA CYS A 41 -1.43 -4.97 13.36
C CYS A 41 -0.97 -6.42 13.61
N PRO A 42 0.29 -6.79 13.28
CA PRO A 42 0.78 -8.16 13.46
C PRO A 42 0.90 -8.57 14.94
N VAL A 43 0.84 -7.60 15.87
CA VAL A 43 0.99 -7.84 17.32
C VAL A 43 -0.36 -8.01 18.01
N CYS A 44 -1.34 -7.15 17.70
CA CYS A 44 -2.64 -7.14 18.40
C CYS A 44 -3.84 -7.45 17.50
N SER A 45 -3.62 -7.68 16.21
CA SER A 45 -4.64 -7.98 15.20
C SER A 45 -5.73 -6.93 15.01
N GLN A 46 -5.62 -5.75 15.65
CA GLN A 46 -6.51 -4.62 15.43
C GLN A 46 -6.23 -3.96 14.09
N TYR A 47 -7.25 -3.32 13.52
CA TYR A 47 -7.14 -2.58 12.28
C TYR A 47 -6.07 -1.48 12.37
N VAL A 48 -5.32 -1.33 11.29
CA VAL A 48 -4.32 -0.28 11.10
C VAL A 48 -4.62 0.38 9.76
N GLU A 49 -4.86 1.69 9.78
CA GLU A 49 -4.96 2.48 8.57
C GLU A 49 -3.60 2.46 7.84
N PRO A 50 -3.53 1.98 6.59
CA PRO A 50 -2.30 2.02 5.81
C PRO A 50 -1.95 3.46 5.46
N THR A 51 -0.69 3.84 5.63
CA THR A 51 -0.19 5.12 5.10
C THR A 51 0.63 4.89 3.82
N THR A 52 1.40 3.80 3.78
CA THR A 52 2.19 3.44 2.60
C THR A 52 2.19 1.92 2.36
N CYS A 53 2.89 1.51 1.30
CA CYS A 53 3.18 0.13 0.96
C CYS A 53 4.66 -0.08 0.63
N GLY A 54 5.07 -1.35 0.68
CA GLY A 54 6.43 -1.77 0.35
C GLY A 54 6.47 -3.05 -0.48
N PHE A 55 7.53 -3.15 -1.27
CA PHE A 55 7.81 -4.27 -2.16
C PHE A 55 9.21 -4.81 -1.89
N ASN A 56 9.31 -6.14 -1.81
CA ASN A 56 10.56 -6.84 -1.56
C ASN A 56 10.49 -8.24 -2.17
N ASN A 57 11.59 -8.67 -2.79
CA ASN A 57 11.76 -9.98 -3.41
C ASN A 57 10.60 -10.33 -4.37
N CYS A 58 10.19 -9.36 -5.18
CA CYS A 58 9.09 -9.52 -6.13
C CYS A 58 9.22 -8.59 -7.35
N LEU A 59 8.52 -8.97 -8.43
CA LEU A 59 8.14 -8.03 -9.48
C LEU A 59 6.86 -7.33 -9.07
N TRP A 60 6.83 -6.01 -9.19
CA TRP A 60 5.67 -5.21 -8.79
C TRP A 60 5.32 -4.13 -9.81
N ARG A 61 4.06 -3.73 -9.86
CA ARG A 61 3.58 -2.55 -10.58
C ARG A 61 2.33 -1.99 -9.93
N TRP A 62 1.95 -0.79 -10.34
CA TRP A 62 0.72 -0.15 -9.89
C TRP A 62 0.00 0.56 -11.04
N TRP A 63 -1.29 0.77 -10.86
CA TRP A 63 -2.16 1.60 -11.69
C TRP A 63 -3.36 2.06 -10.88
N GLY A 64 -4.17 2.96 -11.42
CA GLY A 64 -5.34 3.39 -10.68
C GLY A 64 -6.12 4.50 -11.35
N ILE A 65 -7.00 5.11 -10.57
CA ILE A 65 -7.80 6.26 -10.97
C ILE A 65 -7.57 7.34 -9.92
N ILE A 66 -7.19 8.53 -10.37
CA ILE A 66 -7.04 9.71 -9.51
C ILE A 66 -8.15 10.72 -9.81
N LYS A 67 -8.57 11.46 -8.79
CA LYS A 67 -9.35 12.70 -8.95
C LYS A 67 -8.42 13.88 -8.68
N PRO A 68 -8.05 14.65 -9.71
CA PRO A 68 -7.28 15.88 -9.53
C PRO A 68 -8.05 16.91 -8.69
N ASN A 69 -7.33 17.74 -7.94
CA ASN A 69 -7.92 18.79 -7.08
C ASN A 69 -8.35 20.06 -7.85
N ASN A 70 -8.23 20.08 -9.18
CA ASN A 70 -8.54 21.22 -10.03
C ASN A 70 -9.96 21.19 -10.62
N GLY A 71 -10.83 20.29 -10.15
CA GLY A 71 -12.20 20.14 -10.64
C GLY A 71 -12.33 19.30 -11.92
N SER A 72 -11.23 18.83 -12.51
CA SER A 72 -11.27 17.91 -13.64
C SER A 72 -11.93 16.57 -13.30
N PRO A 73 -12.52 15.88 -14.29
CA PRO A 73 -13.00 14.51 -14.12
C PRO A 73 -11.88 13.56 -13.62
N PRO A 74 -12.25 12.42 -13.02
CA PRO A 74 -11.29 11.38 -12.69
C PRO A 74 -10.49 10.93 -13.92
N VAL A 75 -9.20 10.69 -13.73
CA VAL A 75 -8.25 10.26 -14.77
C VAL A 75 -7.73 8.88 -14.42
N GLU A 76 -7.76 7.97 -15.39
CA GLU A 76 -7.12 6.67 -15.28
C GLU A 76 -5.62 6.80 -15.52
N ILE A 77 -4.83 6.24 -14.61
CA ILE A 77 -3.40 6.14 -14.71
C ILE A 77 -3.08 4.72 -15.19
N PRO A 78 -2.47 4.57 -16.39
CA PRO A 78 -2.15 3.25 -16.93
C PRO A 78 -1.11 2.54 -16.05
N PRO A 79 -1.04 1.20 -16.12
CA PRO A 79 0.00 0.43 -15.44
C PRO A 79 1.39 0.93 -15.74
N CYS A 80 2.15 1.19 -14.66
CA CYS A 80 3.59 1.35 -14.80
C CYS A 80 4.22 0.05 -15.29
N TYR A 81 5.44 0.14 -15.83
CA TYR A 81 6.24 -1.03 -16.12
C TYR A 81 6.45 -1.86 -14.85
N TRP A 82 6.58 -3.17 -15.02
CA TRP A 82 7.01 -4.05 -13.95
C TRP A 82 8.39 -3.61 -13.47
N LYS A 83 8.50 -3.40 -12.17
CA LYS A 83 9.74 -3.10 -11.47
C LYS A 83 10.18 -4.32 -10.68
N GLU A 84 11.48 -4.51 -10.63
CA GLU A 84 12.09 -5.62 -9.93
C GLU A 84 12.68 -5.16 -8.61
N THR A 85 12.46 -5.94 -7.55
CA THR A 85 13.02 -5.69 -6.21
C THR A 85 13.72 -6.94 -5.72
N GLU A 86 14.91 -7.22 -6.26
CA GLU A 86 15.77 -8.29 -5.76
C GLU A 86 16.63 -7.75 -4.61
N ASN A 87 16.48 -8.31 -3.40
CA ASN A 87 17.23 -7.91 -2.20
C ASN A 87 17.12 -6.42 -1.80
N THR A 88 16.18 -5.69 -2.36
CA THR A 88 15.89 -4.28 -2.04
C THR A 88 14.48 -4.14 -1.47
N TYR A 89 14.27 -3.10 -0.68
CA TYR A 89 12.96 -2.71 -0.17
C TYR A 89 12.54 -1.43 -0.88
N ASP A 90 11.66 -1.56 -1.88
CA ASP A 90 11.09 -0.40 -2.56
C ASP A 90 9.84 0.04 -1.80
N ARG A 91 9.97 1.16 -1.11
CA ARG A 91 8.93 1.75 -0.26
C ARG A 91 8.32 2.94 -0.98
N PHE A 92 6.99 2.97 -1.06
CA PHE A 92 6.33 4.14 -1.63
C PHE A 92 6.54 5.37 -0.73
N ASP A 93 6.97 6.46 -1.35
CA ASP A 93 7.28 7.73 -0.68
C ASP A 93 6.13 8.72 -0.90
N GLU A 94 5.27 8.82 0.11
CA GLU A 94 4.11 9.71 0.12
C GLU A 94 4.52 11.19 0.00
N GLN A 95 5.70 11.59 0.50
CA GLN A 95 6.14 12.99 0.50
C GLN A 95 6.55 13.52 -0.88
N LYS A 96 6.90 12.61 -1.79
CA LYS A 96 7.19 12.94 -3.20
C LYS A 96 5.94 13.03 -4.06
N SER A 97 4.78 12.68 -3.50
CA SER A 97 3.52 12.60 -4.22
C SER A 97 2.71 13.87 -3.95
N GLY A 98 2.35 14.61 -5.00
CA GLY A 98 1.46 15.77 -4.85
C GLY A 98 0.09 15.37 -4.28
N SER A 99 -0.69 16.35 -3.81
CA SER A 99 -2.04 16.10 -3.27
C SER A 99 -3.00 15.66 -4.37
N VAL A 100 -3.21 14.34 -4.52
CA VAL A 100 -4.25 13.76 -5.37
C VAL A 100 -5.13 12.81 -4.54
N VAL A 101 -6.42 12.74 -4.88
CA VAL A 101 -7.33 11.78 -4.24
C VAL A 101 -7.41 10.53 -5.11
N TRP A 102 -6.95 9.40 -4.60
CA TRP A 102 -7.16 8.12 -5.27
C TRP A 102 -8.65 7.74 -5.23
N ARG A 103 -9.16 7.25 -6.35
CA ARG A 103 -10.47 6.58 -6.48
C ARG A 103 -10.33 5.08 -6.66
N LYS A 104 -9.14 4.65 -7.08
CA LYS A 104 -8.73 3.25 -7.22
C LYS A 104 -7.20 3.21 -7.21
N LEU A 105 -6.60 2.32 -6.45
CA LEU A 105 -5.15 2.12 -6.47
C LEU A 105 -4.87 0.62 -6.41
N ILE A 106 -4.49 0.07 -7.55
CA ILE A 106 -4.19 -1.35 -7.70
C ILE A 106 -2.69 -1.54 -7.60
N LEU A 107 -2.29 -2.42 -6.69
CA LEU A 107 -0.94 -2.96 -6.58
C LEU A 107 -0.96 -4.40 -7.07
N GLU A 108 0.00 -4.76 -7.92
CA GLU A 108 0.16 -6.12 -8.44
C GLU A 108 1.57 -6.61 -8.17
N THR A 109 1.69 -7.83 -7.68
CA THR A 109 2.97 -8.49 -7.42
C THR A 109 3.00 -9.91 -7.94
N LYS A 110 4.18 -10.36 -8.37
CA LYS A 110 4.47 -11.74 -8.79
C LYS A 110 5.90 -12.14 -8.44
N SER A 111 6.21 -13.43 -8.55
CA SER A 111 7.55 -13.97 -8.30
C SER A 111 8.59 -13.39 -9.26
N LEU A 112 9.82 -13.26 -8.76
CA LEU A 112 11.04 -13.23 -9.56
C LEU A 112 11.19 -14.67 -10.09
N ASN A 113 11.09 -14.89 -11.39
CA ASN A 113 11.21 -16.23 -11.97
C ASN A 113 12.67 -16.57 -12.23
#